data_AF-A0A3D1RUU3-F1
#
_entry.id   AF-A0A3D1RUU3-F1
#
_cell.length_a   1.000
_cell.length_b   1.000
_cell.length_c   1.000
_cell.angle_alpha   90.00
_cell.angle_beta   90.00
_cell.angle_gamma   90.00
#
_symmetry.space_group_name_H-M   'P 1'
#
loop_
_entity.id
_entity.type
_entity.pdbx_description
1 polymer ?
#
loop_
_entity_poly.entity_id
_entity_poly.type
_entity_poly.pdbx_seq_one_letter_code
_entity_poly.pdbx_strand_id
1 'polypeptide(L)' 'MGTDLYDNDHIYVSTQPRTIRGGLAFVPSSQTWHGFAKKPINGIRRSLIVNYVGEGWPQTLDLSFPELLVG' A
#
# COMPACT_ATOMS: atom_id res chain seq x y z
N MET A 1 -6.58 3.44 -12.14
CA MET A 1 -6.61 4.23 -10.87
C MET A 1 -6.27 3.40 -9.62
N GLY A 2 -5.79 2.16 -9.72
CA GLY A 2 -5.37 1.38 -8.54
C GLY A 2 -3.88 1.48 -8.27
N THR A 3 -3.24 0.39 -7.86
CA THR A 3 -1.80 0.31 -7.55
C THR A 3 -1.07 -0.30 -8.74
N ASP A 4 0.00 0.35 -9.18
CA ASP A 4 0.85 -0.15 -10.25
C ASP A 4 1.81 -1.21 -9.71
N LEU A 5 2.07 -2.23 -10.52
CA LEU A 5 2.98 -3.34 -10.25
C LEU A 5 4.15 -3.25 -11.24
N TYR A 6 5.35 -3.46 -10.73
CA TYR A 6 6.59 -3.40 -11.50
C TYR A 6 7.37 -4.70 -11.34
N ASP A 7 8.22 -5.00 -12.33
CA ASP A 7 9.20 -6.07 -12.21
C ASP A 7 10.46 -5.60 -11.44
N ASN A 8 11.46 -6.47 -11.36
CA ASN A 8 12.72 -6.20 -10.66
C ASN A 8 13.56 -5.09 -11.32
N ASP A 9 13.32 -4.80 -12.59
CA ASP A 9 13.97 -3.70 -13.32
C ASP A 9 13.16 -2.40 -13.21
N HIS A 10 12.13 -2.38 -12.36
CA HIS A 10 11.19 -1.28 -12.16
C HIS A 10 10.40 -0.94 -13.44
N ILE A 11 10.28 -1.87 -14.37
CA ILE A 11 9.47 -1.73 -15.58
C ILE A 11 8.02 -2.03 -15.20
N TYR A 12 7.11 -1.19 -15.69
CA TYR A 12 5.68 -1.34 -15.45
C TYR A 12 5.18 -2.67 -16.04
N VAL A 13 4.49 -3.46 -15.21
CA VAL A 13 3.87 -4.72 -15.62
C VAL A 13 2.35 -4.55 -15.78
N SER A 14 1.68 -4.05 -14.75
CA SER A 14 0.22 -3.86 -14.76
C SER A 14 -0.26 -2.89 -13.68
N THR A 15 -1.52 -2.47 -13.75
CA THR A 15 -2.20 -1.77 -12.65
C THR A 15 -3.26 -2.69 -12.06
N GLN A 16 -3.18 -2.98 -10.77
CA GLN A 16 -4.26 -3.66 -10.07
C GLN A 16 -5.54 -2.79 -10.13
N PRO A 17 -6.69 -3.30 -10.59
CA PRO A 17 -7.90 -2.50 -10.69
C PRO A 17 -8.35 -1.97 -9.32
N ARG A 18 -8.77 -0.70 -9.28
CA ARG A 18 -9.42 -0.14 -8.09
C ARG A 18 -10.88 -0.57 -8.08
N THR A 19 -11.29 -1.32 -7.05
CA THR A 19 -12.68 -1.70 -6.83
C THR A 19 -13.16 -1.24 -5.46
N ILE A 20 -14.48 -1.05 -5.31
CA ILE A 20 -15.09 -0.84 -4.00
C ILE A 20 -14.90 -2.12 -3.19
N ARG A 21 -14.42 -2.01 -1.94
CA ARG A 21 -14.10 -3.15 -1.06
C ARG A 21 -13.03 -4.10 -1.62
N GLY A 22 -12.25 -3.65 -2.60
CA GLY A 22 -11.06 -4.38 -3.07
C GLY A 22 -9.84 -4.11 -2.21
N GLY A 23 -8.94 -5.08 -2.17
CA GLY A 23 -7.65 -4.97 -1.52
C GLY A 23 -6.53 -5.52 -2.40
N LEU A 24 -5.32 -5.03 -2.18
CA LEU A 24 -4.09 -5.63 -2.67
C LEU A 24 -3.23 -5.93 -1.45
N ALA A 25 -2.81 -7.18 -1.30
CA ALA A 25 -1.90 -7.61 -0.26
C ALA A 25 -0.64 -8.19 -0.91
N PHE A 26 0.50 -7.96 -0.30
CA PHE A 26 1.79 -8.50 -0.75
C PHE A 26 2.69 -8.71 0.47
N VAL A 27 3.66 -9.61 0.34
CA VAL A 27 4.73 -9.78 1.32
C VAL A 27 5.86 -8.83 0.93
N PRO A 28 6.32 -7.92 1.80
CA PRO A 28 7.44 -7.04 1.49
C PRO A 28 8.70 -7.83 1.16
N SER A 29 9.31 -7.55 0.02
CA SER A 29 10.60 -8.08 -0.37
C SER A 29 11.32 -7.14 -1.34
N SER A 30 12.58 -7.45 -1.67
CA SER A 30 13.33 -6.77 -2.72
C SER A 30 12.78 -6.99 -4.15
N GLN A 31 11.72 -7.79 -4.30
CA GLN A 31 11.14 -8.15 -5.61
C GLN A 31 9.65 -7.79 -5.71
N THR A 32 9.06 -7.16 -4.69
CA THR A 32 7.63 -6.76 -4.69
C THR A 32 7.45 -5.27 -4.96
N TRP A 33 7.85 -4.84 -6.15
CA TRP A 33 7.76 -3.43 -6.55
C TRP A 33 6.35 -3.04 -6.93
N HIS A 34 5.85 -1.98 -6.31
CA HIS A 34 4.53 -1.44 -6.54
C HIS A 34 4.52 0.06 -6.28
N GLY A 35 3.53 0.76 -6.82
CA GLY A 35 3.46 2.22 -6.66
C GLY A 35 2.28 2.86 -7.35
N PHE A 36 2.46 4.12 -7.69
CA PHE A 36 1.48 4.89 -8.45
C PHE A 36 2.22 5.82 -9.41
N ALA A 37 2.35 5.40 -10.67
CA ALA A 37 2.91 6.21 -11.74
C ALA A 37 2.10 7.49 -11.91
N LYS A 38 2.80 8.60 -12.19
CA LYS A 38 2.16 9.90 -12.43
C LYS A 38 1.20 9.79 -13.61
N LYS A 39 -0.09 10.02 -13.35
CA LYS A 39 -1.15 10.03 -14.36
C LYS A 39 -2.29 10.95 -13.92
N PRO A 40 -3.08 11.51 -14.85
CA PRO A 40 -4.22 12.36 -14.51
C PRO A 40 -5.18 11.65 -13.55
N ILE A 41 -5.60 12.35 -12.50
CA ILE A 41 -6.66 11.90 -11.60
C ILE A 41 -7.89 12.76 -11.85
N ASN A 42 -8.90 12.17 -12.48
CA ASN A 42 -10.19 12.81 -12.67
C ASN A 42 -11.07 12.47 -11.45
N GLY A 43 -11.21 13.41 -10.52
CA GLY A 43 -11.96 13.23 -9.27
C GLY A 43 -11.07 12.89 -8.07
N ILE A 44 -11.59 12.14 -7.09
CA ILE A 44 -10.90 11.83 -5.83
C ILE A 44 -10.53 10.35 -5.77
N ARG A 45 -9.23 10.04 -5.61
CA ARG A 45 -8.74 8.70 -5.30
C ARG A 45 -8.56 8.54 -3.79
N ARG A 46 -9.40 7.71 -3.17
CA ARG A 46 -9.25 7.31 -1.76
C ARG A 46 -8.68 5.90 -1.65
N SER A 47 -7.71 5.71 -0.76
CA SER A 47 -7.07 4.43 -0.42
C SER A 47 -6.65 4.41 1.05
N LEU A 48 -6.61 3.22 1.64
CA LEU A 48 -6.02 2.96 2.96
C LEU A 48 -4.86 1.98 2.75
N ILE A 49 -3.73 2.23 3.40
CA ILE A 49 -2.58 1.32 3.42
C ILE A 49 -2.41 0.86 4.86
N VAL A 50 -2.32 -0.45 5.06
CA VAL A 50 -2.09 -1.08 6.37
C VAL A 50 -0.85 -1.93 6.25
N ASN A 51 0.15 -1.65 7.09
CA ASN A 51 1.35 -2.46 7.20
C ASN A 51 1.26 -3.31 8.46
N TYR A 52 1.40 -4.62 8.32
CA TYR A 52 1.57 -5.53 9.45
C TYR A 52 3.07 -5.67 9.73
N VAL A 53 3.48 -5.38 10.95
CA VAL A 53 4.89 -5.37 11.34
C VAL A 53 5.11 -6.25 12.57
N GLY A 54 6.29 -6.84 12.68
CA GLY A 54 6.68 -7.64 13.84
C GLY A 54 7.29 -6.81 14.97
N GLU A 55 7.63 -7.47 16.08
CA GLU A 55 8.16 -6.85 17.29
C GLU A 55 9.43 -6.01 17.09
N GLY A 56 10.24 -6.31 16.06
CA GLY A 56 11.46 -5.58 15.73
C GLY A 56 11.27 -4.29 14.92
N TRP A 57 10.03 -3.82 14.71
CA TRP A 57 9.78 -2.64 13.89
C TRP A 57 10.23 -1.35 14.59
N PRO A 58 11.09 -0.52 13.96
CA PRO A 58 11.70 0.62 14.64
C PRO A 58 10.78 1.84 14.78
N GLN A 59 9.74 1.96 13.94
CA GLN A 59 8.82 3.11 13.94
C GLN A 59 7.56 2.78 14.74
N THR A 60 7.71 2.64 16.05
CA THR A 60 6.63 2.22 16.96
C THR A 60 5.64 3.33 17.27
N LEU A 61 6.02 4.60 17.08
CA LEU A 61 5.15 5.77 17.33
C LEU A 61 3.94 5.81 16.39
N ASP A 62 4.06 5.28 15.18
CA ASP A 62 2.98 5.24 14.19
C ASP A 62 2.10 3.99 14.30
N LEU A 63 2.37 3.12 15.29
CA LEU A 63 1.57 1.92 15.50
C LEU A 63 0.23 2.26 16.13
N SER A 64 -0.82 1.63 15.60
CA SER A 64 -2.16 1.72 16.15
C SER A 64 -2.30 0.71 17.28
N PHE A 65 -2.41 1.19 18.52
CA PHE A 65 -2.67 0.35 19.70
C PHE A 65 -4.13 0.53 20.14
N PRO A 66 -5.00 -0.47 19.97
CA PRO A 66 -6.42 -0.36 20.30
C PRO A 66 -6.66 -0.08 21.79
N GLU A 67 -5.80 -0.59 22.67
CA GLU A 67 -5.80 -0.30 24.12
C GLU A 67 -5.46 1.16 24.47
N LEU A 68 -4.86 1.94 23.56
CA LEU A 68 -4.58 3.37 23.76
C LEU A 68 -5.71 4.28 23.24
N LEU A 69 -6.84 3.71 22.80
CA LEU A 69 -8.01 4.49 22.40
C LEU A 69 -8.57 5.24 23.61
N VAL A 70 -8.32 6.55 23.66
CA VAL A 70 -9.05 7.46 24.54
C VAL A 70 -10.38 7.77 23.85
N GLY A 71 -11.46 7.24 24.41
CA GLY A 71 -12.83 7.64 24.04
C GLY A 71 -13.19 9.01 24.59
#